data_AF-A0A974DV70-F1
#
_entry.id   AF-A0A974DV70-F1
#
_cell.length_a   1.000
_cell.length_b   1.000
_cell.length_c   1.000
_cell.angle_alpha   90.00
_cell.angle_beta   90.00
_cell.angle_gamma   90.00
#
_symmetry.space_group_name_H-M   'P 1'
#
loop_
_entity.id
_entity.type
_entity.pdbx_description
1 polymer ?
#
loop_
_entity_poly.entity_id
_entity_poly.type
_entity_poly.pdbx_seq_one_letter_code
_entity_poly.pdbx_strand_id
1 'polypeptide(L)'
;MITHSHLQKYSKAACCKMPGSFRCGAFEQCHLIKISNHFGRDGSNYKMYHYTCCTTTHVVYLFTCHCGSMYVGKTKRPLKIRIYKHMRDIKNCNLLSAITKHIFCVHNGSYTGSYFQVIDRLHGDIRGGDLDNKRLQLETTWIFRLNTYKSSFGLNGHLNFQAFANK
;
A
#
# COMPACT_ATOMS: atom_id res chain seq x y z
N MET A 1 50.65 -17.64 -16.12
CA MET A 1 49.19 -17.67 -16.34
C MET A 1 48.54 -16.81 -15.26
N ILE A 2 48.17 -15.58 -15.62
CA ILE A 2 47.60 -14.59 -14.70
C ILE A 2 46.09 -14.71 -14.80
N THR A 3 45.44 -15.20 -13.75
CA THR A 3 43.98 -15.26 -13.64
C THR A 3 43.44 -13.85 -13.41
N HIS A 4 42.91 -13.23 -14.46
CA HIS A 4 42.14 -11.99 -14.35
C HIS A 4 40.86 -12.26 -13.55
N SER A 5 40.87 -11.85 -12.28
CA SER A 5 39.67 -11.78 -11.45
C SER A 5 38.75 -10.70 -12.00
N HIS A 6 37.66 -11.09 -12.66
CA HIS A 6 36.50 -10.22 -12.91
C HIS A 6 35.81 -9.90 -11.59
N LEU A 7 36.40 -8.99 -10.81
CA LEU A 7 35.64 -8.18 -9.87
C LEU A 7 34.80 -7.22 -10.70
N GLN A 8 33.58 -7.63 -11.03
CA GLN A 8 32.54 -6.72 -11.48
C GLN A 8 32.50 -5.57 -10.46
N LYS A 9 32.87 -4.38 -10.94
CA LYS A 9 32.68 -3.13 -10.22
C LYS A 9 31.18 -2.97 -10.02
N TYR A 10 30.65 -3.50 -8.92
CA TYR A 10 29.37 -3.07 -8.40
C TYR A 10 29.51 -1.58 -8.17
N SER A 11 28.87 -0.78 -9.03
CA SER A 11 28.73 0.63 -8.77
C SER A 11 28.02 0.75 -7.43
N LYS A 12 28.75 1.21 -6.40
CA LYS A 12 28.18 1.76 -5.17
C LYS A 12 27.50 3.08 -5.54
N ALA A 13 26.48 3.03 -6.38
CA ALA A 13 25.46 4.05 -6.39
C ALA A 13 24.60 3.75 -5.17
N ALA A 14 24.93 4.35 -4.03
CA ALA A 14 23.93 4.65 -3.01
C ALA A 14 22.95 5.63 -3.66
N CYS A 15 22.07 5.10 -4.52
CA CYS A 15 21.08 5.87 -5.25
C CYS A 15 20.08 6.33 -4.20
N CYS A 16 20.13 7.62 -3.84
CA CYS A 16 19.08 8.31 -3.10
C CYS A 16 17.79 8.17 -3.89
N LYS A 17 17.09 7.05 -3.70
CA LYS A 17 15.86 6.80 -4.42
C LYS A 17 14.84 7.82 -3.94
N MET A 18 14.34 8.64 -4.86
CA MET A 18 13.34 9.67 -4.57
C MET A 18 12.15 9.03 -3.83
N PRO A 19 11.70 9.59 -2.69
CA PRO A 19 10.53 9.09 -2.00
C PRO A 19 9.28 9.04 -2.88
N GLY A 20 8.49 7.99 -2.72
CA GLY A 20 7.29 7.77 -3.50
C GLY A 20 6.92 6.30 -3.65
N SER A 21 5.81 6.07 -4.34
CA SER A 21 5.35 4.76 -4.78
C SER A 21 5.71 4.56 -6.25
N PHE A 22 6.29 3.40 -6.57
CA PHE A 22 6.80 3.09 -7.90
C PHE A 22 6.40 1.70 -8.37
N ARG A 23 6.44 1.51 -9.68
CA ARG A 23 6.26 0.22 -10.34
C ARG A 23 7.57 -0.57 -10.28
N CYS A 24 7.49 -1.85 -9.94
CA CYS A 24 8.62 -2.78 -9.94
C CYS A 24 8.89 -3.38 -11.32
N GLY A 25 7.96 -3.27 -12.27
CA GLY A 25 8.12 -3.70 -13.67
C GLY A 25 8.02 -5.22 -13.92
N ALA A 26 8.12 -6.05 -12.88
CA ALA A 26 8.25 -7.50 -13.01
C ALA A 26 6.97 -8.32 -12.69
N PHE A 27 5.81 -7.68 -12.52
CA PHE A 27 4.58 -8.31 -12.05
C PHE A 27 3.36 -7.85 -12.85
N GLU A 28 2.45 -8.77 -13.21
CA GLU A 28 1.30 -8.53 -14.09
C GLU A 28 0.42 -7.35 -13.62
N GLN A 29 0.00 -7.33 -12.35
CA GLN A 29 -0.84 -6.25 -11.81
C GLN A 29 -0.02 -5.03 -11.33
N CYS A 30 1.25 -4.90 -11.74
CA CYS A 30 2.09 -3.75 -11.40
C CYS A 30 1.55 -2.44 -11.99
N HIS A 31 0.81 -2.51 -13.10
CA HIS A 31 0.17 -1.35 -13.72
C HIS A 31 -0.83 -0.65 -12.79
N LEU A 32 -1.42 -1.37 -11.82
CA LEU A 32 -2.33 -0.82 -10.81
C LEU A 32 -1.61 0.03 -9.75
N ILE A 33 -0.27 0.02 -9.70
CA ILE A 33 0.46 0.96 -8.84
C ILE A 33 0.49 2.32 -9.50
N LYS A 34 -0.02 3.33 -8.79
CA LYS A 34 0.12 4.73 -9.18
C LYS A 34 1.51 5.23 -8.79
N ILE A 35 2.25 5.72 -9.78
CA ILE A 35 3.54 6.37 -9.55
C ILE A 35 3.28 7.77 -9.00
N SER A 36 3.83 8.07 -7.83
CA SER A 36 3.55 9.33 -7.13
C SER A 36 4.48 9.52 -5.95
N ASN A 37 4.74 10.76 -5.57
CA ASN A 37 5.39 11.14 -4.30
C ASN A 37 4.41 11.80 -3.32
N HIS A 38 3.12 11.81 -3.63
CA HIS A 38 2.06 12.38 -2.80
C HIS A 38 0.78 11.51 -2.85
N PHE A 39 -0.05 11.61 -1.82
CA PHE A 39 -1.36 10.97 -1.74
C PHE A 39 -2.35 11.80 -0.92
N GLY A 40 -3.63 11.50 -1.07
CA GLY A 40 -4.70 12.18 -0.36
C GLY A 40 -5.89 12.50 -1.26
N ARG A 41 -6.82 13.28 -0.73
CA ARG A 41 -8.03 13.72 -1.40
C ARG A 41 -8.40 15.13 -0.95
N ASP A 42 -8.88 15.94 -1.87
CA ASP A 42 -9.61 17.22 -1.69
C ASP A 42 -9.28 17.95 -0.37
N GLY A 43 -8.29 18.85 -0.43
CA GLY A 43 -7.82 19.62 0.73
C GLY A 43 -6.80 18.88 1.62
N SER A 44 -6.63 17.57 1.46
CA SER A 44 -5.57 16.79 2.12
C SER A 44 -4.58 16.25 1.09
N ASN A 45 -3.33 16.73 1.15
CA ASN A 45 -2.25 16.28 0.28
C ASN A 45 -1.00 16.00 1.12
N TYR A 46 -0.62 14.72 1.20
CA TYR A 46 0.47 14.24 2.04
C TYR A 46 1.67 13.83 1.19
N LYS A 47 2.86 14.30 1.57
CA LYS A 47 4.13 13.84 1.01
C LYS A 47 4.43 12.41 1.44
N MET A 48 4.94 11.61 0.51
CA MET A 48 5.51 10.29 0.81
C MET A 48 6.96 10.43 1.24
N TYR A 49 7.36 9.73 2.31
CA TYR A 49 8.71 9.84 2.88
C TYR A 49 9.62 8.64 2.59
N HIS A 50 9.09 7.62 1.91
CA HIS A 50 9.84 6.40 1.62
C HIS A 50 9.81 6.08 0.14
N TYR A 51 10.94 5.63 -0.41
CA TYR A 51 10.93 4.93 -1.68
C TYR A 51 10.31 3.54 -1.49
N THR A 52 9.25 3.26 -2.24
CA THR A 52 8.48 2.02 -2.13
C THR A 52 7.98 1.55 -3.48
N CYS A 53 7.72 0.26 -3.60
CA CYS A 53 7.11 -0.31 -4.81
C CYS A 53 6.28 -1.55 -4.47
N CYS A 54 5.72 -2.21 -5.48
CA CYS A 54 4.93 -3.43 -5.33
C CYS A 54 5.63 -4.57 -4.56
N THR A 55 6.96 -4.57 -4.46
CA THR A 55 7.72 -5.59 -3.73
C THR A 55 7.98 -5.24 -2.26
N THR A 56 7.70 -4.00 -1.83
CA THR A 56 7.92 -3.56 -0.45
C THR A 56 6.99 -4.31 0.53
N THR A 57 7.58 -4.78 1.62
CA THR A 57 6.91 -5.48 2.74
C THR A 57 6.60 -4.52 3.90
N HIS A 58 5.74 -4.94 4.83
CA HIS A 58 5.40 -4.17 6.04
C HIS A 58 4.91 -2.75 5.73
N VAL A 59 4.00 -2.66 4.76
CA VAL A 59 3.47 -1.39 4.25
C VAL A 59 2.05 -1.14 4.71
N VAL A 60 1.71 0.15 4.76
CA VAL A 60 0.35 0.66 4.69
C VAL A 60 0.13 1.17 3.27
N TYR A 61 -0.98 0.76 2.66
CA TYR A 61 -1.34 1.12 1.29
C TYR A 61 -2.70 1.80 1.24
N LEU A 62 -2.86 2.65 0.24
CA LEU A 62 -4.13 3.27 -0.14
C LEU A 62 -4.60 2.63 -1.45
N PHE A 63 -5.84 2.17 -1.46
CA PHE A 63 -6.58 1.87 -2.67
C PHE A 63 -7.54 3.03 -2.96
N THR A 64 -7.55 3.49 -4.20
CA THR A 64 -8.50 4.50 -4.68
C THR A 64 -9.26 3.91 -5.85
N CYS A 65 -10.59 3.85 -5.71
CA CYS A 65 -11.49 3.46 -6.78
C CYS A 65 -11.61 4.59 -7.81
N HIS A 66 -11.94 4.25 -9.06
CA HIS A 66 -12.22 5.23 -10.10
C HIS A 66 -13.41 6.16 -9.78
N CYS A 67 -14.34 5.75 -8.91
CA CYS A 67 -15.40 6.63 -8.38
C CYS A 67 -14.93 7.57 -7.26
N GLY A 68 -13.65 7.48 -6.87
CA GLY A 68 -13.05 8.27 -5.80
C GLY A 68 -13.19 7.69 -4.40
N SER A 69 -13.88 6.55 -4.21
CA SER A 69 -13.90 5.86 -2.92
C SER A 69 -12.51 5.35 -2.53
N MET A 70 -12.20 5.39 -1.23
CA MET A 70 -10.85 5.09 -0.73
C MET A 70 -10.85 4.03 0.37
N TYR A 71 -9.82 3.18 0.36
CA TYR A 71 -9.57 2.18 1.38
C TYR A 71 -8.10 2.22 1.81
N VAL A 72 -7.84 2.30 3.11
CA VAL A 72 -6.52 2.11 3.69
C VAL A 72 -6.41 0.68 4.19
N GLY A 73 -5.31 0.01 3.86
CA GLY A 73 -5.02 -1.32 4.37
C GLY A 73 -3.56 -1.50 4.73
N LYS A 74 -3.26 -2.53 5.53
CA LYS A 74 -1.88 -2.94 5.83
C LYS A 74 -1.53 -4.34 5.33
N THR A 75 -0.24 -4.59 5.09
CA THR A 75 0.27 -5.94 4.81
C THR A 75 1.70 -6.14 5.32
N LYS A 76 1.98 -7.30 5.92
CA LYS A 76 3.36 -7.74 6.20
C LYS A 76 4.06 -8.22 4.94
N ARG A 77 3.32 -8.97 4.11
CA ARG A 77 3.79 -9.52 2.83
C ARG A 77 3.99 -8.40 1.80
N PRO A 78 4.77 -8.64 0.73
CA PRO A 78 4.89 -7.70 -0.38
C PRO A 78 3.52 -7.24 -0.89
N LEU A 79 3.37 -5.95 -1.17
CA LEU A 79 2.09 -5.37 -1.61
C LEU A 79 1.50 -6.10 -2.83
N LYS A 80 2.34 -6.54 -3.78
CA LYS A 80 1.90 -7.31 -4.97
C LYS A 80 1.05 -8.52 -4.61
N ILE A 81 1.36 -9.22 -3.52
CA ILE A 81 0.60 -10.39 -3.07
C ILE A 81 -0.80 -9.97 -2.60
N ARG A 82 -0.89 -8.83 -1.91
CA ARG A 82 -2.16 -8.30 -1.42
C ARG A 82 -3.03 -7.78 -2.56
N ILE A 83 -2.45 -7.07 -3.54
CA ILE A 83 -3.14 -6.64 -4.76
C ILE A 83 -3.67 -7.85 -5.51
N TYR A 84 -2.82 -8.84 -5.78
CA TYR A 84 -3.21 -10.07 -6.46
C TYR A 84 -4.39 -10.75 -5.77
N LYS A 85 -4.38 -10.85 -4.43
CA LYS A 85 -5.50 -11.39 -3.66
C LYS A 85 -6.80 -10.62 -3.90
N HIS A 86 -6.78 -9.29 -3.79
CA HIS A 86 -7.98 -8.48 -4.06
C HIS A 86 -8.51 -8.69 -5.47
N MET A 87 -7.62 -8.72 -6.48
CA MET A 87 -8.03 -8.91 -7.88
C MET A 87 -8.59 -10.32 -8.12
N ARG A 88 -8.00 -11.36 -7.51
CA ARG A 88 -8.53 -12.72 -7.55
C ARG A 88 -9.89 -12.79 -6.86
N ASP A 89 -10.04 -12.16 -5.70
CA ASP A 89 -11.31 -12.13 -4.96
C ASP A 89 -12.41 -11.43 -5.78
N ILE A 90 -12.09 -10.37 -6.53
CA ILE A 90 -13.04 -9.73 -7.47
C ILE A 90 -13.46 -10.70 -8.58
N LYS A 91 -12.50 -11.36 -9.23
CA LYS A 91 -12.79 -12.35 -10.30
C LYS A 91 -13.66 -13.51 -9.81
N ASN A 92 -13.47 -13.93 -8.57
CA ASN A 92 -14.18 -15.06 -7.97
C ASN A 92 -15.43 -14.64 -7.18
N CYS A 93 -15.83 -13.36 -7.23
CA CYS A 93 -16.96 -12.81 -6.46
C CYS A 93 -16.87 -13.06 -4.94
N ASN A 94 -15.65 -13.10 -4.38
CA ASN A 94 -15.41 -13.27 -2.96
C ASN A 94 -15.51 -11.94 -2.21
N LEU A 95 -16.72 -11.59 -1.75
CA LEU A 95 -17.06 -10.27 -1.22
C LEU A 95 -16.58 -9.99 0.23
N LEU A 96 -15.66 -10.80 0.77
CA LEU A 96 -15.17 -10.65 2.14
C LEU A 96 -14.38 -9.37 2.37
N SER A 97 -13.72 -8.83 1.33
CA SER A 97 -12.96 -7.58 1.45
C SER A 97 -13.81 -6.38 1.04
N ALA A 98 -13.68 -5.25 1.75
CA ALA A 98 -14.41 -4.02 1.43
C ALA A 98 -14.16 -3.54 -0.01
N ILE A 99 -12.91 -3.65 -0.50
CA ILE A 99 -12.56 -3.36 -1.89
C ILE A 99 -13.37 -4.24 -2.84
N THR A 100 -13.37 -5.55 -2.61
CA THR A 100 -14.06 -6.50 -3.50
C THR A 100 -15.57 -6.28 -3.49
N LYS A 101 -16.16 -6.14 -2.30
CA LYS A 101 -17.58 -5.84 -2.14
C LYS A 101 -17.97 -4.57 -2.88
N HIS A 102 -17.19 -3.50 -2.72
CA HIS A 102 -17.44 -2.23 -3.40
C HIS A 102 -17.35 -2.36 -4.93
N ILE A 103 -16.25 -2.91 -5.44
CA ILE A 103 -16.06 -3.08 -6.90
C ILE A 103 -17.18 -3.94 -7.51
N PHE A 104 -17.57 -5.03 -6.85
CA PHE A 104 -18.60 -5.91 -7.37
C PHE A 104 -19.98 -5.26 -7.32
N CYS A 105 -20.40 -4.76 -6.15
CA CYS A 105 -21.76 -4.25 -5.96
C CYS A 105 -22.01 -2.88 -6.60
N VAL A 106 -20.99 -2.01 -6.70
CA VAL A 106 -21.15 -0.64 -7.21
C VAL A 106 -20.74 -0.54 -8.68
N HIS A 107 -19.76 -1.34 -9.12
CA HIS A 107 -19.15 -1.23 -10.45
C HIS A 107 -19.25 -2.51 -11.28
N ASN A 108 -20.09 -3.47 -10.88
CA ASN A 108 -20.30 -4.75 -11.56
C ASN A 108 -18.98 -5.49 -11.86
N GLY A 109 -18.04 -5.44 -10.92
CA GLY A 109 -16.74 -6.09 -11.04
C GLY A 109 -15.67 -5.27 -11.79
N SER A 110 -16.04 -4.14 -12.40
CA SER A 110 -15.09 -3.27 -13.10
C SER A 110 -14.25 -2.46 -12.13
N TYR A 111 -12.93 -2.52 -12.27
CA TYR A 111 -11.96 -1.73 -11.51
C TYR A 111 -11.03 -0.90 -12.40
N THR A 112 -11.39 -0.72 -13.67
CA THR A 112 -10.63 0.10 -14.62
C THR A 112 -10.51 1.53 -14.10
N GLY A 113 -9.28 2.06 -14.05
CA GLY A 113 -8.99 3.39 -13.49
C GLY A 113 -8.76 3.41 -11.97
N SER A 114 -9.04 2.32 -11.26
CA SER A 114 -8.69 2.17 -9.85
C SER A 114 -7.19 1.88 -9.68
N TYR A 115 -6.60 2.29 -8.57
CA TYR A 115 -5.16 2.14 -8.33
C TYR A 115 -4.80 1.95 -6.86
N PHE A 116 -3.57 1.52 -6.63
CA PHE A 116 -2.94 1.37 -5.33
C PHE A 116 -1.72 2.29 -5.21
N GLN A 117 -1.48 2.79 -4.00
CA GLN A 117 -0.28 3.50 -3.62
C GLN A 117 0.23 2.91 -2.30
N VAL A 118 1.54 2.70 -2.18
CA VAL A 118 2.14 2.56 -0.85
C VAL A 118 2.24 3.96 -0.26
N ILE A 119 1.59 4.19 0.87
CA ILE A 119 1.53 5.52 1.49
C ILE A 119 2.44 5.64 2.70
N ASP A 120 2.75 4.52 3.36
CA ASP A 120 3.64 4.48 4.51
C ASP A 120 4.20 3.06 4.71
N ARG A 121 5.23 2.91 5.55
CA ARG A 121 5.82 1.63 5.90
C ARG A 121 6.49 1.68 7.25
N LEU A 122 6.60 0.51 7.89
CA LEU A 122 7.53 0.36 9.00
C LEU A 122 8.98 0.41 8.46
N HIS A 123 9.82 1.19 9.13
CA HIS A 123 11.26 1.35 8.88
C HIS A 123 12.03 1.35 10.22
N GLY A 124 13.29 0.91 10.19
CA GLY A 124 14.20 0.95 11.35
C GLY A 124 14.52 -0.42 11.94
N ASP A 125 15.48 -0.42 12.88
CA ASP A 125 15.92 -1.63 13.58
C ASP A 125 14.79 -2.13 14.48
N ILE A 126 14.29 -3.32 14.17
CA ILE A 126 13.15 -4.04 14.77
C ILE A 126 13.50 -4.55 16.19
N ARG A 127 14.47 -3.92 16.87
CA ARG A 127 14.95 -4.37 18.18
C ARG A 127 14.07 -3.76 19.27
N GLY A 128 13.00 -4.49 19.60
CA GLY A 128 12.13 -4.21 20.75
C GLY A 128 10.76 -3.62 20.38
N GLY A 129 9.70 -4.29 20.87
CA GLY A 129 8.30 -3.86 20.77
C GLY A 129 7.47 -4.64 19.76
N ASP A 130 6.14 -4.57 19.92
CA ASP A 130 5.19 -5.26 19.04
C ASP A 130 5.06 -4.53 17.69
N LEU A 131 5.78 -5.02 16.67
CA LEU A 131 5.69 -4.55 15.29
C LEU A 131 4.28 -4.63 14.71
N ASP A 132 3.49 -5.62 15.15
CA ASP A 132 2.11 -5.74 14.69
C ASP A 132 1.25 -4.62 15.23
N ASN A 133 1.45 -4.26 16.49
CA ASN A 133 0.77 -3.13 17.08
C ASN A 133 1.19 -1.81 16.42
N LYS A 134 2.49 -1.57 16.21
CA LYS A 134 2.98 -0.37 15.48
C LYS A 134 2.39 -0.27 14.07
N ARG A 135 2.29 -1.39 13.36
CA ARG A 135 1.66 -1.43 12.02
C ARG A 135 0.17 -1.16 12.08
N LEU A 136 -0.53 -1.66 13.11
CA LEU A 136 -1.95 -1.40 13.33
C LEU A 136 -2.19 0.08 13.66
N GLN A 137 -1.35 0.68 14.50
CA GLN A 137 -1.39 2.11 14.79
C GLN A 137 -1.21 2.94 13.51
N LEU A 138 -0.20 2.64 12.67
CA LEU A 138 0.00 3.32 11.39
C LEU A 138 -1.22 3.22 10.47
N GLU A 139 -1.81 2.03 10.34
CA GLU A 139 -3.03 1.84 9.55
C GLU A 139 -4.19 2.69 10.09
N THR A 140 -4.47 2.63 11.40
CA THR A 140 -5.53 3.40 12.04
C THR A 140 -5.31 4.90 11.90
N THR A 141 -4.07 5.38 12.05
CA THR A 141 -3.72 6.79 11.84
C THR A 141 -4.06 7.25 10.43
N TRP A 142 -3.76 6.44 9.41
CA TRP A 142 -4.07 6.80 8.02
C TRP A 142 -5.55 6.67 7.68
N ILE A 143 -6.27 5.68 8.22
CA ILE A 143 -7.74 5.61 8.10
C ILE A 143 -8.38 6.89 8.63
N PHE A 144 -7.93 7.34 9.81
CA PHE A 144 -8.44 8.57 10.43
C PHE A 144 -8.08 9.82 9.60
N ARG A 145 -6.81 10.02 9.27
CA ARG A 145 -6.33 11.21 8.53
C ARG A 145 -6.95 11.35 7.14
N LEU A 146 -7.12 10.24 6.43
CA LEU A 146 -7.72 10.20 5.09
C LEU A 146 -9.25 10.08 5.14
N ASN A 147 -9.85 10.06 6.34
CA ASN A 147 -11.29 9.92 6.55
C ASN A 147 -11.92 8.69 5.87
N THR A 148 -11.16 7.62 5.64
CA THR A 148 -11.64 6.45 4.88
C THR A 148 -12.62 5.58 5.68
N TYR A 149 -12.95 5.96 6.91
CA TYR A 149 -14.03 5.40 7.72
C TYR A 149 -15.39 6.07 7.50
N LYS A 150 -15.43 7.24 6.83
CA LYS A 150 -16.68 7.97 6.57
C LYS A 150 -17.39 7.38 5.37
N SER A 151 -18.64 6.95 5.54
CA SER A 151 -19.39 6.22 4.50
C SER A 151 -19.62 6.97 3.19
N SER A 152 -19.52 8.31 3.17
CA SER A 152 -19.68 9.11 1.95
C SER A 152 -18.62 8.81 0.88
N PHE A 153 -17.45 8.30 1.27
CA PHE A 153 -16.39 7.91 0.34
C PHE A 153 -15.40 6.85 0.84
N GLY A 154 -15.35 6.64 2.15
CA GLY A 154 -14.51 5.67 2.80
C GLY A 154 -15.07 4.26 2.70
N LEU A 155 -14.18 3.30 2.44
CA LEU A 155 -14.49 1.88 2.39
C LEU A 155 -14.01 1.13 3.65
N ASN A 156 -13.23 1.77 4.52
CA ASN A 156 -12.93 1.18 5.82
C ASN A 156 -14.20 1.17 6.68
N GLY A 157 -14.39 0.10 7.44
CA GLY A 157 -15.46 0.04 8.42
C GLY A 157 -15.17 0.93 9.64
N HIS A 158 -15.65 0.52 10.81
CA HIS A 158 -15.45 1.24 12.06
C HIS A 158 -13.97 1.48 12.38
N LEU A 159 -13.65 2.68 12.87
CA LEU A 159 -12.35 3.00 13.45
C LEU A 159 -12.16 2.20 14.74
N ASN A 160 -11.05 1.47 14.82
CA ASN A 160 -10.65 0.78 16.05
C ASN A 160 -9.33 1.34 16.57
N PHE A 161 -9.38 1.96 17.75
CA PHE A 161 -8.23 2.55 18.44
C PHE A 161 -7.61 1.64 19.52
N GLN A 162 -8.03 0.37 19.64
CA GLN A 162 -7.45 -0.59 20.60
C GLN A 162 -5.92 -0.71 20.47
N ALA A 163 -5.38 -0.50 19.26
CA ALA A 163 -3.95 -0.47 19.00
C ALA A 163 -3.18 0.57 19.85
N PHE A 164 -3.86 1.62 20.32
CA PHE A 164 -3.28 2.70 21.12
C PHE A 164 -3.52 2.53 22.63
N ALA A 165 -4.34 1.55 23.04
CA ALA A 165 -4.71 1.34 24.45
C ALA A 165 -3.68 0.50 25.22
N ASN A 166 -2.93 -0.36 24.52
CA ASN A 166 -1.94 -1.24 25.14
C ASN A 166 -0.59 -0.50 25.24
N LYS A 167 -0.22 -0.08 26.46
CA LYS A 167 1.11 0.41 26.83
C LYS A 167 1.94 -0.72 27.43
#